data_AF-A0AAE9FB98-F1
#
_entry.id   AF-A0AAE9FB98-F1
#
_cell.length_a   1.000
_cell.length_b   1.000
_cell.length_c   1.000
_cell.angle_alpha   90.00
_cell.angle_beta   90.00
_cell.angle_gamma   90.00
#
_symmetry.space_group_name_H-M   'P 1'
#
loop_
_entity.id
_entity.type
_entity.pdbx_description
1 polymer ?
#
loop_
_entity_poly.entity_id
_entity_poly.type
_entity_poly.pdbx_seq_one_letter_code
_entity_poly.pdbx_strand_id
1 'polypeptide(L)'
;MPKQDFNPLDYTGPLVVGAIFCVVLFLISFFVINFFCITKYDDITKFELMGGRYGWRLGPHPLVIVKKGGFVAEEDVDDAESA
;
A
#
# COMPACT_ATOMS: atom_id res chain seq x y z
N MET A 1 26.26 -40.88 9.56
CA MET A 1 24.93 -40.31 9.29
C MET A 1 24.53 -40.72 7.89
N PRO A 2 23.33 -41.29 7.68
CA PRO A 2 22.81 -41.50 6.33
C PRO A 2 22.79 -40.16 5.59
N LYS A 3 23.20 -40.14 4.31
CA LYS A 3 23.15 -38.93 3.50
C LYS A 3 21.69 -38.61 3.20
N GLN A 4 21.29 -37.38 3.48
CA GLN A 4 19.96 -36.90 3.11
C GLN A 4 19.98 -36.57 1.62
N ASP A 5 19.17 -37.29 0.84
CA ASP A 5 18.95 -36.98 -0.57
C ASP A 5 17.98 -35.80 -0.66
N PHE A 6 18.52 -34.64 -1.05
CA PHE A 6 17.73 -33.44 -1.25
C PHE A 6 17.27 -33.35 -2.70
N ASN A 7 15.97 -33.15 -2.88
CA ASN A 7 15.39 -32.83 -4.17
C ASN A 7 15.55 -31.32 -4.41
N PRO A 8 15.73 -30.85 -5.67
CA PRO A 8 15.68 -29.43 -6.02
C PRO A 8 14.56 -28.62 -5.34
N LEU A 9 13.39 -29.22 -5.10
CA LEU A 9 12.29 -28.57 -4.38
C LEU A 9 12.61 -28.23 -2.92
N ASP A 10 13.41 -29.03 -2.23
CA ASP A 10 13.76 -28.81 -0.82
C ASP A 10 14.57 -27.50 -0.63
N TYR A 11 15.24 -27.05 -1.68
CA TYR A 11 15.99 -25.78 -1.70
C TYR A 11 15.10 -24.56 -1.97
N THR A 12 13.84 -24.74 -2.38
CA THR A 12 12.92 -23.63 -2.65
C THR A 12 12.26 -23.06 -1.39
N GLY A 13 12.39 -23.73 -0.25
CA GLY A 13 11.80 -23.30 1.03
C GLY A 13 12.08 -21.82 1.36
N PRO A 14 13.34 -21.35 1.34
CA PRO A 14 13.66 -19.95 1.58
C PRO A 14 13.00 -18.98 0.59
N LEU A 15 12.88 -19.37 -0.68
CA LEU A 15 12.23 -18.56 -1.71
C LEU A 15 10.73 -18.41 -1.43
N VAL A 16 10.06 -19.52 -1.08
CA VAL A 16 8.64 -19.53 -0.75
C VAL A 16 8.36 -18.72 0.50
N VAL A 17 9.17 -18.89 1.55
CA VAL A 17 9.04 -18.12 2.80
C VAL A 17 9.25 -16.62 2.54
N GLY A 18 10.27 -16.26 1.76
CA GLY A 18 10.51 -14.88 1.36
C GLY A 18 9.35 -14.27 0.58
N ALA A 19 8.77 -15.04 -0.36
CA ALA A 19 7.60 -14.60 -1.13
C ALA A 19 6.39 -14.36 -0.21
N ILE A 20 6.10 -15.28 0.72
CA ILE A 20 5.02 -15.12 1.70
C ILE A 20 5.25 -13.88 2.56
N PHE A 21 6.48 -13.67 3.05
CA PHE A 21 6.81 -12.50 3.85
C PHE A 21 6.57 -11.18 3.08
N CYS A 22 7.01 -11.10 1.83
CA CYS A 22 6.76 -9.93 0.97
C CYS A 22 5.26 -9.68 0.76
N VAL A 23 4.47 -10.75 0.54
CA VAL A 23 3.01 -10.64 0.41
C VAL A 23 2.39 -10.12 1.70
N VAL A 24 2.79 -10.64 2.86
CA VAL A 24 2.28 -10.18 4.15
C VAL A 24 2.62 -8.71 4.40
N LEU A 25 3.87 -8.29 4.15
CA LEU A 25 4.26 -6.89 4.27
C LEU A 25 3.44 -6.00 3.33
N PHE A 26 3.22 -6.43 2.09
CA PHE A 26 2.39 -5.71 1.15
C PHE A 26 0.95 -5.57 1.66
N LEU A 27 0.35 -6.65 2.16
CA LEU A 27 -1.01 -6.64 2.70
C LEU A 27 -1.13 -5.70 3.91
N ILE A 28 -0.18 -5.74 4.85
CA ILE A 28 -0.18 -4.85 6.01
C ILE A 28 -0.01 -3.39 5.56
N SER A 29 0.92 -3.13 4.63
CA SER A 29 1.17 -1.77 4.14
C SER A 29 -0.05 -1.21 3.41
N PHE A 30 -0.67 -2.03 2.56
CA PHE A 30 -1.80 -1.62 1.74
C PHE A 30 -3.11 -1.55 2.52
N PHE A 31 -3.43 -2.54 3.36
CA PHE A 31 -4.71 -2.61 4.05
C PHE A 31 -4.69 -1.96 5.42
N VAL A 32 -3.60 -2.10 6.19
CA VAL A 32 -3.54 -1.58 7.57
C VAL A 32 -3.04 -0.15 7.56
N ILE A 33 -1.81 0.06 7.07
CA ILE A 33 -1.17 1.37 7.17
C ILE A 33 -1.90 2.39 6.29
N ASN A 34 -2.09 2.07 5.00
CA ASN A 34 -2.65 3.01 4.03
C ASN A 34 -4.14 3.33 4.23
N PHE A 35 -4.97 2.43 4.80
CA PHE A 35 -6.39 2.73 5.07
C PHE A 35 -6.70 3.12 6.52
N PHE A 36 -6.00 2.56 7.52
CA PHE A 36 -6.34 2.81 8.93
C PHE A 36 -5.39 3.78 9.63
N CYS A 37 -4.10 3.80 9.25
CA CYS A 37 -3.11 4.62 9.95
C CYS A 37 -2.87 5.99 9.32
N ILE A 38 -3.31 6.20 8.08
CA ILE A 38 -3.18 7.48 7.39
C ILE A 38 -4.40 8.33 7.65
N THR A 39 -4.15 9.52 8.18
CA THR A 39 -5.17 10.51 8.47
C THR A 39 -5.34 11.46 7.28
N LYS A 40 -6.42 12.24 7.25
CA LYS A 40 -6.69 13.23 6.20
C LYS A 40 -5.60 14.32 6.08
N TYR A 41 -4.77 14.47 7.11
CA TYR A 41 -3.73 15.49 7.22
C TYR A 41 -2.34 14.97 6.87
N ASP A 42 -2.20 13.66 6.69
CA ASP A 42 -0.93 13.06 6.28
C ASP A 42 -0.72 13.18 4.77
N ASP A 43 0.53 12.97 4.36
CA ASP A 43 0.93 12.96 2.97
C ASP A 43 0.20 11.88 2.15
N ILE A 44 -0.22 12.25 0.93
CA ILE A 44 -0.87 11.34 -0.02
C ILE A 44 0.04 10.16 -0.32
N THR A 45 -0.49 8.94 -0.18
CA THR A 45 0.32 7.75 -0.46
C THR A 45 0.57 7.53 -1.94
N LYS A 46 1.62 6.77 -2.23
CA LYS A 46 1.86 6.26 -3.59
C LYS A 46 0.71 5.37 -4.09
N PHE A 47 0.01 4.68 -3.19
CA PHE A 47 -1.16 3.88 -3.55
C PHE A 47 -2.34 4.76 -3.98
N GLU A 48 -2.61 5.84 -3.25
CA GLU A 48 -3.63 6.80 -3.62
C GLU A 48 -3.30 7.50 -4.93
N LEU A 49 -2.05 7.94 -5.13
CA LEU A 49 -1.62 8.56 -6.39
C LEU A 49 -1.80 7.61 -7.58
N MET A 50 -1.45 6.33 -7.41
CA MET A 50 -1.66 5.30 -8.42
C MET A 50 -3.14 5.10 -8.71
N GLY A 51 -3.97 4.98 -7.67
CA GLY A 51 -5.43 4.86 -7.77
C GLY A 51 -6.06 6.07 -8.46
N GLY A 52 -5.64 7.28 -8.10
CA GLY A 52 -6.11 8.54 -8.67
C GLY A 52 -5.91 8.64 -10.19
N ARG A 53 -4.82 8.05 -10.71
CA ARG A 53 -4.58 7.95 -12.16
C ARG A 53 -5.62 7.06 -12.86
N TYR A 54 -6.09 6.02 -12.20
CA TYR A 54 -7.13 5.11 -12.71
C TYR A 54 -8.55 5.48 -12.25
N GLY A 55 -8.71 6.56 -11.48
CA GLY A 55 -10.00 6.98 -10.90
C GLY A 55 -10.47 6.11 -9.73
N TRP A 56 -9.59 5.34 -9.10
CA TRP A 56 -9.88 4.47 -7.96
C TRP A 56 -9.43 5.13 -6.65
N ARG A 57 -10.33 5.16 -5.67
CA ARG A 57 -10.00 5.70 -4.34
C ARG A 57 -9.34 4.59 -3.51
N LEU A 58 -8.01 4.60 -3.48
CA LEU A 58 -7.18 3.59 -2.83
C LEU A 58 -6.68 4.04 -1.45
N GLY A 59 -7.41 4.93 -0.78
CA GLY A 59 -7.08 5.45 0.54
C GLY A 59 -8.15 6.43 1.05
N PRO A 60 -7.88 7.07 2.20
CA PRO A 60 -8.84 7.94 2.86
C PRO A 60 -9.09 9.25 2.10
N HIS A 61 -8.13 9.76 1.34
CA HIS A 61 -8.22 11.07 0.69
C HIS A 61 -9.15 11.04 -0.54
N PRO A 62 -9.92 12.10 -0.78
CA PRO A 62 -10.79 12.19 -1.94
C PRO A 62 -10.00 12.34 -3.24
N LEU A 63 -10.54 11.79 -4.33
CA LEU A 63 -9.89 11.73 -5.65
C LEU A 63 -9.56 13.12 -6.24
N VAL A 64 -10.32 14.15 -5.84
CA VAL A 64 -10.10 15.54 -6.29
C VAL A 64 -8.76 16.05 -5.78
N ILE A 65 -8.46 15.81 -4.50
CA ILE A 65 -7.21 16.20 -3.85
C ILE A 65 -6.04 15.36 -4.40
N VAL A 66 -6.25 14.05 -4.52
CA VAL A 66 -5.23 13.12 -5.03
C VAL A 66 -4.80 13.46 -6.47
N LYS A 67 -5.72 13.91 -7.33
CA LYS A 67 -5.41 14.35 -8.70
C LYS A 67 -4.66 15.67 -8.78
N LYS A 68 -4.76 16.53 -7.77
CA LYS A 68 -4.04 17.82 -7.68
C LYS A 68 -2.54 17.60 -7.42
N GLY A 69 -2.17 16.44 -6.86
CA GLY A 69 -0.80 15.90 -6.95
C GLY A 69 0.26 16.62 -6.12
N GLY A 70 -0.11 17.23 -5.00
CA GLY A 70 0.80 17.95 -4.10
C GLY A 70 0.36 17.89 -2.63
N PHE A 71 1.26 18.34 -1.75
CA PHE A 71 1.08 18.44 -0.28
C PHE A 71 -0.32 18.94 0.05
N VAL A 72 -1.05 18.20 0.87
CA VAL A 72 -2.43 18.53 1.23
C VAL A 72 -2.38 19.59 2.34
N ALA A 73 -2.68 20.85 1.99
CA ALA A 73 -2.91 21.87 3.00
C ALA A 73 -4.31 21.66 3.62
N GLU A 74 -4.49 21.96 4.90
CA GLU A 74 -5.77 21.78 5.61
C GLU A 74 -6.94 22.47 4.87
N GLU A 75 -6.68 23.65 4.30
CA GLU A 75 -7.63 24.44 3.51
C GLU A 75 -8.18 23.68 2.29
N ASP A 76 -7.34 22.90 1.61
CA ASP A 76 -7.74 22.14 0.41
C ASP A 76 -8.67 20.95 0.75
N VAL A 77 -8.64 20.46 2.00
CA VAL A 77 -9.51 19.37 2.47
C VAL A 77 -10.90 19.90 2.78
N ASP A 78 -10.97 21.01 3.52
CA ASP A 78 -12.23 21.62 3.93
C ASP A 78 -13.02 22.14 2.71
N ASP A 79 -12.34 22.73 1.73
CA ASP A 79 -12.95 23.16 0.47
C ASP A 79 -13.52 21.99 -0.35
N ALA A 80 -12.84 20.84 -0.34
CA ALA A 80 -13.29 19.65 -1.07
C ALA A 80 -14.48 18.94 -0.39
N GLU A 81 -14.64 19.09 0.92
CA GLU A 81 -15.80 18.54 1.66
C GLU A 81 -17.02 19.47 1.59
N SER A 82 -16.80 20.74 1.22
CA SER A 82 -17.81 21.78 1.05
C SER A 82 -18.44 21.85 -0.35
N ALA A 83 -17.86 21.13 -1.33
CA ALA A 83 -18.24 21.14 -2.75
C ALA A 83 -19.02 19.88 -3.17
#